data_AF-A0A1E5XWJ3-F1
#
_entry.id   AF-A0A1E5XWJ3-F1
#
_cell.length_a   1.000
_cell.length_b   1.000
_cell.length_c   1.000
_cell.angle_alpha   90.00
_cell.angle_beta   90.00
_cell.angle_gamma   90.00
#
_symmetry.space_group_name_H-M   'P 1'
#
loop_
_entity.id
_entity.type
_entity.pdbx_description
1 polymer ?
#
loop_
_entity_poly.entity_id
_entity_poly.type
_entity_poly.pdbx_seq_one_letter_code
_entity_poly.pdbx_strand_id
1 'polypeptide(L)'
;MSNYHAYADDCQAATVSGWQAAADLAAALRSGFRTAIAPLHNAMLRRATEQRVADFPDHLLRDLGYERDWDGAIHPVGRDNA
;
A
#
# COMPACT_ATOMS: atom_id res chain seq x y z
N MET A 1 20.56 39.13 -36.83
CA MET A 1 19.64 38.52 -35.85
C MET A 1 19.52 37.04 -36.23
N SER A 2 20.32 36.16 -35.62
CA SER A 2 19.99 35.40 -34.40
C SER A 2 19.01 34.23 -34.63
N ASN A 3 19.41 33.25 -35.46
CA ASN A 3 18.74 31.94 -35.54
C ASN A 3 19.26 30.94 -34.50
N TYR A 4 20.46 31.17 -33.96
CA TYR A 4 21.08 30.26 -32.99
C TYR A 4 20.35 30.25 -31.65
N HIS A 5 19.86 31.42 -31.20
CA HIS A 5 19.10 31.55 -29.97
C HIS A 5 17.73 30.87 -30.07
N ALA A 6 17.02 31.01 -31.20
CA ALA A 6 15.73 30.35 -31.41
C ALA A 6 15.86 28.81 -31.41
N TYR A 7 16.90 28.27 -32.07
CA TYR A 7 17.14 26.83 -32.07
C TYR A 7 17.52 26.30 -30.68
N ALA A 8 18.35 27.04 -29.94
CA ALA A 8 18.73 26.66 -28.58
C ALA A 8 17.51 26.64 -27.64
N ASP A 9 16.64 27.65 -27.72
CA ASP A 9 15.41 27.74 -26.93
C ASP A 9 14.43 26.59 -27.27
N ASP A 10 14.28 26.25 -28.55
CA ASP A 10 13.42 25.14 -29.00
C ASP A 10 13.94 23.77 -28.52
N CYS A 11 15.25 23.54 -28.60
CA CYS A 11 15.86 22.31 -28.07
C CYS A 11 15.71 22.20 -26.55
N GLN A 12 15.83 23.32 -25.84
CA GLN A 12 15.70 23.36 -24.39
C GLN A 12 14.23 23.16 -23.95
N ALA A 13 13.27 23.71 -24.68
CA ALA A 13 11.85 23.47 -24.46
C ALA A 13 11.43 22.01 -24.75
N ALA A 14 11.94 21.42 -25.85
CA ALA A 14 11.66 20.03 -26.22
C ALA A 14 12.27 19.00 -25.25
N THR A 15 13.45 19.28 -24.71
CA THR A 15 14.09 18.40 -23.72
C THR A 15 13.39 18.45 -22.36
N VAL A 16 12.96 19.64 -21.90
CA VAL A 16 12.20 19.77 -20.65
C VAL A 16 10.85 19.05 -20.75
N SER A 17 10.14 19.16 -21.88
CA SER A 17 8.84 18.49 -22.07
C SER A 17 8.96 16.97 -22.16
N GLY A 18 10.00 16.46 -22.84
CA GLY A 18 10.27 15.02 -22.92
C GLY A 18 10.60 14.39 -21.56
N TRP A 19 11.39 15.08 -20.74
CA TRP A 19 11.72 14.62 -19.38
C TRP A 19 10.51 14.66 -18.43
N GLN A 20 9.67 15.69 -18.53
CA GLN A 20 8.43 15.77 -17.74
C GLN A 20 7.46 14.63 -18.09
N ALA A 21 7.25 14.37 -19.39
CA ALA A 21 6.40 13.27 -19.84
C ALA A 21 6.91 11.90 -19.36
N ALA A 22 8.23 11.68 -19.38
CA ALA A 22 8.83 10.46 -18.85
C ALA A 22 8.66 10.33 -17.32
N ALA A 23 8.82 11.43 -16.59
CA ALA A 23 8.63 11.46 -15.14
C ALA A 23 7.18 11.18 -14.73
N ASP A 24 6.21 11.76 -15.45
CA ASP A 24 4.78 11.55 -15.21
C ASP A 24 4.37 10.10 -15.51
N LEU A 25 4.89 9.52 -16.59
CA LEU A 25 4.66 8.11 -16.92
C LEU A 25 5.25 7.17 -15.85
N ALA A 26 6.46 7.45 -15.38
CA ALA A 26 7.08 6.70 -14.30
C ALA A 26 6.30 6.82 -12.97
N ALA A 27 5.77 8.01 -12.66
CA ALA A 27 4.93 8.23 -11.49
C ALA A 27 3.59 7.48 -11.60
N ALA A 28 2.95 7.50 -12.78
CA ALA A 28 1.72 6.77 -13.04
C ALA A 28 1.91 5.26 -12.94
N LEU A 29 3.00 4.72 -13.49
CA LEU A 29 3.34 3.29 -13.37
C LEU A 29 3.60 2.90 -11.92
N ARG A 30 4.36 3.69 -11.16
CA ARG A 30 4.62 3.44 -9.74
C ARG A 30 3.34 3.49 -8.91
N SER A 31 2.46 4.44 -9.20
CA SER A 31 1.13 4.55 -8.60
C SER A 31 0.31 3.28 -8.90
N GLY A 32 0.13 2.93 -10.17
CA GLY A 32 -0.65 1.76 -10.58
C GLY A 32 -0.14 0.45 -9.98
N PHE A 33 1.18 0.27 -9.94
CA PHE A 33 1.81 -0.89 -9.31
C PHE A 33 1.52 -0.96 -7.81
N ARG A 34 1.60 0.18 -7.10
CA ARG A 34 1.25 0.24 -5.67
C ARG A 34 -0.22 -0.07 -5.44
N THR A 35 -1.13 0.47 -6.25
CA THR A 35 -2.56 0.20 -6.12
C THR A 35 -2.90 -1.26 -6.38
N ALA A 36 -2.18 -1.92 -7.29
CA ALA A 36 -2.36 -3.34 -7.59
C ALA A 36 -1.78 -4.26 -6.48
N ILE A 37 -0.64 -3.91 -5.89
CA ILE A 37 0.07 -4.77 -4.93
C ILE A 37 -0.34 -4.53 -3.49
N ALA A 38 -0.68 -3.30 -3.11
CA ALA A 38 -1.15 -2.98 -1.77
C ALA A 38 -2.27 -3.91 -1.26
N PRO A 39 -3.33 -4.23 -2.03
CA PRO A 39 -4.37 -5.14 -1.55
C PRO A 39 -3.83 -6.57 -1.33
N LEU A 40 -2.96 -7.08 -2.21
CA LEU A 40 -2.35 -8.40 -2.04
C LEU A 40 -1.45 -8.45 -0.80
N HIS A 41 -0.62 -7.43 -0.62
CA HIS A 41 0.25 -7.30 0.55
C HIS A 41 -0.57 -7.19 1.85
N ASN A 42 -1.63 -6.38 1.85
CA ASN A 42 -2.53 -6.27 2.99
C ASN A 42 -3.25 -7.59 3.28
N ALA A 43 -3.67 -8.34 2.26
CA ALA A 43 -4.27 -9.65 2.43
C ALA A 43 -3.26 -10.67 3.02
N MET A 44 -2.01 -10.64 2.56
CA MET A 44 -0.94 -11.47 3.11
C MET A 44 -0.62 -11.12 4.56
N LEU A 45 -0.48 -9.83 4.87
CA LEU A 45 -0.28 -9.36 6.24
C LEU A 45 -1.44 -9.75 7.15
N ARG A 46 -2.68 -9.59 6.68
CA ARG A 46 -3.87 -10.00 7.42
C ARG A 46 -3.84 -11.49 7.73
N ARG A 47 -3.58 -12.33 6.72
CA ARG A 47 -3.49 -13.78 6.90
C ARG A 47 -2.36 -14.19 7.86
N ALA A 48 -1.19 -13.57 7.75
CA ALA A 48 -0.07 -13.83 8.66
C ALA A 48 -0.41 -13.39 10.09
N THR A 49 -1.14 -12.29 10.25
CA THR A 49 -1.61 -11.82 11.56
C THR A 49 -2.64 -12.78 12.14
N GLU A 50 -3.62 -13.23 11.36
CA GLU A 50 -4.61 -14.22 11.77
C GLU A 50 -3.95 -15.53 12.21
N GLN A 51 -2.95 -16.03 11.48
CA GLN A 51 -2.17 -17.21 11.88
C GLN A 51 -1.42 -16.98 13.20
N ARG A 52 -0.76 -15.83 13.35
CA ARG A 52 0.00 -15.53 14.56
C ARG A 52 -0.88 -15.43 15.80
N VAL A 53 -2.06 -14.82 15.66
CA VAL A 53 -3.05 -14.70 16.73
C VAL A 53 -3.70 -16.06 17.01
N ALA A 54 -3.89 -16.91 16.00
CA ALA A 54 -4.36 -18.28 16.19
C ALA A 54 -3.41 -19.14 17.03
N ASP A 55 -2.12 -18.82 17.09
CA ASP A 55 -1.14 -19.52 17.93
C ASP A 55 -1.02 -18.95 19.35
N PHE A 56 -1.73 -17.84 19.66
CA PHE A 56 -1.64 -17.24 21.00
C PHE A 56 -2.36 -18.09 22.05
N PRO A 57 -1.75 -18.27 23.23
CA PRO A 57 -2.43 -18.87 24.37
C PRO A 57 -3.54 -17.96 24.89
N ASP A 58 -4.58 -18.55 25.49
CA ASP A 58 -5.82 -17.84 25.84
C ASP A 58 -5.61 -16.66 26.80
N HIS A 59 -4.61 -16.72 27.69
CA HIS A 59 -4.30 -15.60 28.58
C HIS A 59 -3.81 -14.36 27.82
N LEU A 60 -2.97 -14.53 26.79
CA LEU A 60 -2.52 -13.42 25.95
C LEU A 60 -3.65 -12.87 25.08
N LEU A 61 -4.55 -13.73 24.61
CA LEU A 61 -5.76 -13.28 23.92
C LEU A 61 -6.61 -12.41 24.85
N ARG A 62 -6.82 -12.85 26.09
CA ARG A 62 -7.57 -12.09 27.09
C ARG A 62 -6.94 -10.76 27.46
N ASP A 63 -5.63 -10.71 27.61
CA ASP A 63 -4.90 -9.45 27.87
C ASP A 63 -5.07 -8.44 26.72
N LEU A 64 -5.26 -8.94 25.50
CA LEU A 64 -5.56 -8.14 24.31
C LEU A 64 -7.06 -7.84 24.13
N GLY A 65 -7.91 -8.32 25.04
CA GLY A 65 -9.37 -8.15 24.96
C GLY A 65 -10.04 -9.07 23.92
N TYR A 66 -9.47 -10.25 23.68
CA TYR A 66 -10.04 -11.29 22.82
C TYR A 66 -10.30 -12.59 23.59
N GLU A 67 -11.29 -13.34 23.14
CA GLU A 67 -11.59 -14.69 23.62
C GLU A 67 -11.64 -15.65 22.44
N ARG A 68 -11.23 -16.90 22.71
CA ARG A 68 -11.28 -18.00 21.75
C ARG A 68 -12.44 -18.90 22.12
N ASP A 69 -13.33 -19.12 21.17
CA ASP A 69 -14.46 -20.04 21.35
C ASP A 69 -14.02 -21.50 21.21
N TRP A 70 -14.90 -22.44 21.53
CA TRP A 70 -14.64 -23.87 21.49
C TRP A 70 -14.26 -24.39 20.08
N ASP A 71 -14.73 -23.70 19.03
CA ASP A 71 -14.42 -24.00 17.63
C ASP A 71 -13.07 -23.40 17.17
N GLY A 72 -12.39 -22.67 18.06
CA GLY A 72 -11.13 -21.99 17.80
C GLY A 72 -11.28 -20.59 17.20
N ALA A 73 -12.50 -20.10 16.96
CA ALA A 73 -12.75 -18.75 16.47
C ALA A 73 -12.39 -17.70 17.54
N ILE A 74 -11.70 -16.64 17.13
CA ILE A 74 -11.26 -15.57 18.02
C ILE A 74 -12.17 -14.35 17.82
N HIS A 75 -12.80 -13.88 18.90
CA HIS A 75 -13.71 -12.74 18.89
C HIS A 75 -13.32 -11.75 20.00
N PRO A 76 -13.59 -10.45 19.82
CA PRO A 76 -13.34 -9.47 20.88
C PRO A 76 -14.26 -9.73 22.07
N VAL A 77 -13.71 -9.63 23.28
CA VAL A 77 -14.46 -9.73 24.53
C VAL A 77 -15.37 -8.51 24.65
N GLY A 78 -16.68 -8.72 24.58
CA GLY A 78 -17.68 -7.69 24.87
C GLY A 78 -18.28 -6.93 23.69
N ARG A 79 -18.53 -7.58 22.54
CA ARG A 79 -19.35 -6.98 21.46
C ARG A 79 -20.76 -7.54 21.30
N ASP A 80 -21.19 -8.38 22.23
CA ASP A 80 -22.59 -8.81 22.35
C ASP A 80 -23.23 -8.07 23.52
N ASN A 81 -23.76 -6.86 23.27
CA ASN A 81 -24.82 -6.17 24.03
C ASN A 81 -25.00 -4.72 23.50
N ALA A 82 -25.29 -4.55 22.20
CA ALA A 82 -25.88 -3.33 21.65
C ALA A 82 -26.90 -3.69 20.56
#